data_AF-A0A812GZA6-F1
#
_entry.id   AF-A0A812GZA6-F1
#
_cell.length_a   1.000
_cell.length_b   1.000
_cell.length_c   1.000
_cell.angle_alpha   90.00
_cell.angle_beta   90.00
_cell.angle_gamma   90.00
#
_symmetry.space_group_name_H-M   'P 1'
#
loop_
_entity.id
_entity.type
_entity.pdbx_description
1 polymer ?
#
loop_
_entity_poly.entity_id
_entity_poly.type
_entity_poly.pdbx_seq_one_letter_code
_entity_poly.pdbx_strand_id
1 'polypeptide(L)'
;MRSRSPKLVGDMPSIDCLISMYEGSFQTKWCETNEAGKNTMTTLLAISITTGILSGVWGWIAISLGLLSWAGFLGCTSYFASPTSGLKGLAESLITNMTGVFWAMVIIYGSTYVGMEIIGYVITAIVAFFMCIQAKQAWLAYIPGTFIGSCATFAADGNWQLVVPSLILGGVFGYLMKATGLWLHAKSAATSSLAEQVQ
;
A
#
# COMPACT_ATOMS: atom_id res chain seq x y z
N MET A 1 -51.49 -12.26 -6.65
CA MET A 1 -50.33 -13.02 -7.16
C MET A 1 -49.13 -12.09 -7.21
N ARG A 2 -48.13 -12.29 -6.34
CA ARG A 2 -46.80 -11.68 -6.50
C ARG A 2 -45.78 -12.72 -6.09
N SER A 3 -44.98 -13.14 -7.06
CA SER A 3 -44.05 -14.25 -6.99
C SER A 3 -42.98 -14.00 -5.92
N ARG A 4 -42.72 -15.02 -5.08
CA ARG A 4 -41.48 -15.11 -4.32
C ARG A 4 -40.38 -15.53 -5.29
N SER A 5 -39.39 -14.66 -5.49
CA SER A 5 -38.09 -15.06 -6.02
C SER A 5 -37.16 -15.46 -4.86
N PRO A 6 -36.31 -16.49 -5.03
CA PRO A 6 -35.58 -17.12 -3.93
C PRO A 6 -34.39 -16.28 -3.47
N LYS A 7 -34.18 -16.27 -2.15
CA LYS A 7 -32.99 -15.73 -1.47
C LYS A 7 -31.78 -16.60 -1.83
N LEU A 8 -30.88 -16.05 -2.65
CA LEU A 8 -29.51 -16.55 -2.79
C LEU A 8 -28.62 -15.33 -3.01
N VAL A 9 -27.72 -15.11 -2.05
CA VAL A 9 -26.38 -14.50 -2.10
C VAL A 9 -26.11 -14.10 -0.66
N GLY A 10 -25.16 -14.80 -0.03
CA GLY A 10 -24.71 -14.48 1.31
C GLY A 10 -24.24 -13.04 1.38
N ASP A 11 -24.61 -12.37 2.46
CA ASP A 11 -24.33 -10.96 2.70
C ASP A 11 -22.82 -10.70 2.60
N MET A 12 -22.42 -10.17 1.44
CA MET A 12 -21.14 -9.50 1.26
C MET A 12 -21.14 -8.32 2.24
N PRO A 13 -20.12 -8.15 3.10
CA PRO A 13 -20.06 -7.00 3.99
C PRO A 13 -20.10 -5.71 3.13
N SER A 14 -20.98 -4.77 3.51
CA SER A 14 -21.11 -3.48 2.83
C SER A 14 -19.74 -2.81 2.71
N ILE A 15 -19.53 -2.03 1.65
CA ILE A 15 -18.29 -1.26 1.43
C ILE A 15 -17.92 -0.44 2.67
N ASP A 16 -18.92 0.07 3.41
CA ASP A 16 -18.72 0.79 4.67
C ASP A 16 -18.10 -0.06 5.78
N CYS A 17 -18.40 -1.38 5.81
CA CYS A 17 -17.81 -2.32 6.76
C CYS A 17 -16.36 -2.66 6.39
N LEU A 18 -16.05 -2.76 5.09
CA LEU A 18 -14.67 -2.96 4.62
C LEU A 18 -13.81 -1.71 4.85
N ILE A 19 -14.37 -0.52 4.62
CA ILE A 19 -13.74 0.76 4.97
C ILE A 19 -13.55 0.83 6.50
N SER A 20 -14.57 0.49 7.29
CA SER A 20 -14.47 0.46 8.76
C SER A 20 -13.47 -0.58 9.30
N MET A 21 -13.26 -1.71 8.64
CA MET A 21 -12.22 -2.69 9.02
C MET A 21 -10.81 -2.23 8.62
N TYR A 22 -10.67 -1.54 7.48
CA TYR A 22 -9.42 -0.94 7.02
C TYR A 22 -9.01 0.25 7.91
N GLU A 23 -9.96 1.15 8.15
CA GLU A 23 -9.85 2.30 9.03
C GLU A 23 -9.75 1.88 10.49
N GLY A 24 -10.41 0.77 10.87
CA GLY A 24 -10.32 0.14 12.18
C GLY A 24 -8.96 -0.50 12.44
N SER A 25 -8.34 -1.18 11.48
CA SER A 25 -6.97 -1.72 11.64
C SER A 25 -5.91 -0.61 11.64
N PHE A 26 -6.20 0.52 10.97
CA PHE A 26 -5.40 1.74 11.08
C PHE A 26 -5.58 2.32 12.50
N GLN A 27 -6.79 2.76 12.86
CA GLN A 27 -7.13 3.43 14.12
C GLN A 27 -6.87 2.61 15.39
N THR A 28 -7.15 1.30 15.39
CA THR A 28 -6.92 0.46 16.60
C THR A 28 -5.44 0.30 16.94
N LYS A 29 -4.53 0.48 15.98
CA LYS A 29 -3.08 0.56 16.26
C LYS A 29 -2.61 1.96 16.67
N TRP A 30 -3.46 2.99 16.51
CA TRP A 30 -3.15 4.39 16.80
C TRP A 30 -3.77 4.90 18.10
N CYS A 31 -4.74 4.18 18.67
CA CYS A 31 -5.47 4.58 19.87
C CYS A 31 -5.07 3.79 21.12
N GLU A 32 -3.81 3.35 21.24
CA GLU A 32 -3.27 2.90 22.52
C GLU A 32 -2.32 3.96 23.08
N THR A 33 -2.61 4.33 24.34
CA THR A 33 -1.86 5.19 25.26
C THR A 33 -1.95 6.71 25.05
N ASN A 34 -3.04 7.28 25.55
CA ASN A 34 -2.97 8.53 26.31
C ASN A 34 -3.88 8.45 27.54
N GLU A 35 -3.44 7.67 28.53
CA GLU A 35 -3.82 7.91 29.92
C GLU A 35 -2.54 8.18 30.72
N ALA A 36 -2.56 9.27 31.48
CA ALA A 36 -1.51 9.79 32.37
C ALA A 36 -0.30 10.50 31.73
N GLY A 37 -0.44 11.82 31.53
CA GLY A 37 0.54 12.86 31.92
C GLY A 37 2.05 12.57 31.87
N LYS A 38 2.57 12.03 30.76
CA LYS A 38 4.01 11.92 30.50
C LYS A 38 4.31 12.43 29.08
N ASN A 39 5.29 13.33 28.94
CA ASN A 39 5.73 13.89 27.64
C ASN A 39 6.48 12.82 26.81
N THR A 40 5.82 11.73 26.44
CA THR A 40 6.34 10.72 25.52
C THR A 40 5.92 11.09 24.11
N MET A 41 6.90 11.28 23.21
CA MET A 41 6.64 11.41 21.77
C MET A 41 5.78 10.24 21.30
N THR A 42 4.59 10.52 20.78
CA THR A 42 3.72 9.46 20.27
C THR A 42 4.39 8.78 19.08
N THR A 43 4.19 7.47 18.93
CA THR A 43 4.74 6.72 17.78
C THR A 43 4.30 7.35 16.45
N LEU A 44 3.11 7.95 16.41
CA LEU A 44 2.57 8.68 15.26
C LEU A 44 3.37 9.94 14.92
N LEU A 45 3.79 10.72 15.92
CA LEU A 45 4.61 11.90 15.71
C LEU A 45 6.03 11.55 15.24
N ALA A 46 6.62 10.47 15.78
CA ALA A 46 7.93 10.00 15.33
C ALA A 46 7.89 9.48 13.87
N ILE A 47 6.83 8.76 13.49
CA ILE A 47 6.65 8.27 12.12
C ILE A 47 6.31 9.42 11.16
N SER A 48 5.51 10.41 11.55
CA SER A 48 5.16 11.53 10.66
C SER A 48 6.36 12.42 10.35
N ILE A 49 7.23 12.70 11.33
CA ILE A 49 8.47 13.47 11.15
C ILE A 49 9.41 12.74 10.17
N THR A 50 9.66 11.46 10.42
CA THR A 50 10.54 10.65 9.56
C THR A 50 9.96 10.48 8.15
N THR A 51 8.65 10.26 8.04
CA THR A 51 7.95 10.17 6.74
C THR A 51 8.06 11.48 5.97
N GLY A 52 7.86 12.65 6.61
CA GLY A 52 7.97 13.95 5.95
C GLY A 52 9.37 14.23 5.40
N ILE A 53 10.41 13.97 6.21
CA ILE A 53 11.82 14.20 5.80
C ILE A 53 12.20 13.26 4.66
N LEU A 54 11.96 11.95 4.80
CA LEU A 54 12.32 10.98 3.78
C LEU A 54 11.47 11.15 2.50
N SER A 55 10.24 11.66 2.61
CA SER A 55 9.39 12.01 1.47
C SER A 55 9.99 13.17 0.66
N GLY A 56 10.51 14.19 1.33
CA GLY A 56 11.24 15.28 0.67
C GLY A 56 12.51 14.79 -0.05
N VAL A 57 13.27 13.90 0.61
CA VAL A 57 14.47 13.26 0.01
C VAL A 57 14.07 12.39 -1.20
N TRP A 58 12.99 11.62 -1.09
CA TRP A 58 12.47 10.83 -2.20
C TRP A 58 12.09 11.71 -3.39
N GLY A 59 11.39 12.81 -3.16
CA GLY A 59 11.02 13.76 -4.22
C GLY A 59 12.26 14.29 -4.97
N TRP A 60 13.32 14.62 -4.24
CA TRP A 60 14.60 15.05 -4.84
C TRP A 60 15.26 13.94 -5.67
N ILE A 61 15.32 12.71 -5.13
CA ILE A 61 15.92 11.55 -5.80
C ILE A 61 15.14 11.20 -7.07
N ALA A 62 13.81 11.21 -7.00
CA ALA A 62 12.95 10.89 -8.13
C ALA A 62 13.17 11.87 -9.29
N ILE A 63 13.27 13.18 -9.00
CA ILE A 63 13.60 14.19 -10.02
C ILE A 63 15.01 13.99 -10.57
N SER A 64 16.00 13.75 -9.70
CA SER A 64 17.41 13.63 -10.10
C SER A 64 17.69 12.42 -10.99
N LEU A 65 16.94 11.33 -10.79
CA LEU A 65 17.10 10.08 -11.54
C LEU A 65 16.07 9.92 -12.68
N GLY A 66 15.15 10.87 -12.86
CA GLY A 66 14.09 10.80 -13.88
C GLY A 66 13.01 9.74 -13.60
N LEU A 67 12.79 9.41 -12.33
CA LEU A 67 11.77 8.44 -11.90
C LEU A 67 10.41 9.09 -11.67
N LEU A 68 9.35 8.28 -11.73
CA LEU A 68 7.99 8.70 -11.43
C LEU A 68 7.81 8.85 -9.91
N SER A 69 7.84 10.10 -9.41
CA SER A 69 7.73 10.42 -7.99
C SER A 69 6.47 9.84 -7.35
N TRP A 70 5.33 9.94 -8.05
CA TRP A 70 4.03 9.41 -7.61
C TRP A 70 4.00 7.89 -7.56
N ALA A 71 4.63 7.19 -8.50
CA ALA A 71 4.76 5.73 -8.44
C ALA A 71 5.61 5.30 -7.23
N GLY A 72 6.61 6.10 -6.85
CA GLY A 72 7.33 5.90 -5.59
C GLY A 72 6.44 6.02 -4.36
N PHE A 73 5.63 7.07 -4.28
CA PHE A 73 4.67 7.25 -3.17
C PHE A 73 3.65 6.10 -3.10
N LEU A 74 3.17 5.61 -4.24
CA LEU A 74 2.34 4.41 -4.31
C LEU A 74 3.07 3.19 -3.77
N GLY A 75 4.36 3.03 -4.07
CA GLY A 75 5.24 2.01 -3.49
C GLY A 75 5.32 2.13 -1.96
N CYS A 76 5.58 3.34 -1.43
CA CYS A 76 5.60 3.59 0.01
C CYS A 76 4.26 3.20 0.67
N THR A 77 3.16 3.65 0.10
CA THR A 77 1.80 3.39 0.56
C THR A 77 1.48 1.89 0.53
N SER A 78 1.89 1.19 -0.52
CA SER A 78 1.69 -0.26 -0.63
C SER A 78 2.36 -1.03 0.51
N TYR A 79 3.55 -0.59 0.96
CA TYR A 79 4.24 -1.16 2.10
C TYR A 79 3.56 -0.81 3.43
N PHE A 80 3.13 0.44 3.62
CA PHE A 80 2.42 0.84 4.84
C PHE A 80 1.09 0.10 5.02
N ALA A 81 0.41 -0.20 3.92
CA ALA A 81 -0.85 -0.93 3.89
C ALA A 81 -0.68 -2.47 3.87
N SER A 82 0.55 -2.98 3.78
CA SER A 82 0.81 -4.42 3.86
C SER A 82 0.36 -4.99 5.21
N PRO A 83 -0.35 -6.14 5.24
CA PRO A 83 -0.80 -6.77 6.48
C PRO A 83 0.37 -7.27 7.33
N THR A 84 1.48 -7.66 6.69
CA THR A 84 2.68 -8.12 7.36
C THR A 84 3.67 -6.96 7.56
N SER A 85 4.38 -6.98 8.68
CA SER A 85 5.35 -5.92 9.05
C SER A 85 6.79 -6.30 8.73
N GLY A 86 7.65 -5.30 8.58
CA GLY A 86 9.08 -5.49 8.35
C GLY A 86 9.39 -5.97 6.93
N LEU A 87 10.52 -6.67 6.78
CA LEU A 87 11.02 -7.06 5.45
C LEU A 87 10.07 -8.02 4.70
N LYS A 88 9.31 -8.84 5.45
CA LYS A 88 8.30 -9.73 4.86
C LYS A 88 7.17 -8.95 4.21
N GLY A 89 6.70 -7.88 4.85
CA GLY A 89 5.70 -6.98 4.28
C GLY A 89 6.20 -6.19 3.09
N LEU A 90 7.48 -5.82 3.10
CA LEU A 90 8.11 -5.20 1.93
C LEU A 90 8.15 -6.17 0.74
N ALA A 91 8.58 -7.41 0.97
CA ALA A 91 8.61 -8.42 -0.08
C ALA A 91 7.20 -8.71 -0.63
N GLU A 92 6.22 -8.88 0.26
CA GLU A 92 4.81 -9.10 -0.11
C GLU A 92 4.24 -7.92 -0.93
N SER A 93 4.45 -6.68 -0.48
CA SER A 93 3.98 -5.49 -1.20
C SER A 93 4.66 -5.31 -2.55
N LEU A 94 5.97 -5.56 -2.64
CA LEU A 94 6.70 -5.45 -3.90
C LEU A 94 6.29 -6.55 -4.89
N ILE A 95 6.18 -7.81 -4.44
CA ILE A 95 5.78 -8.93 -5.31
C ILE A 95 4.37 -8.68 -5.87
N THR A 96 3.43 -8.27 -5.03
CA THR A 96 2.06 -7.95 -5.47
C THR A 96 2.04 -6.75 -6.41
N ASN A 97 2.78 -5.67 -6.14
CA ASN A 97 2.94 -4.55 -7.06
C ASN A 97 3.47 -5.01 -8.43
N MET A 98 4.50 -5.87 -8.47
CA MET A 98 5.06 -6.39 -9.72
C MET A 98 4.05 -7.23 -10.49
N THR A 99 3.25 -8.04 -9.81
CA THR A 99 2.17 -8.79 -10.46
C THR A 99 1.11 -7.84 -11.05
N GLY A 100 0.84 -6.73 -10.38
CA GLY A 100 0.00 -5.65 -10.88
C GLY A 100 0.54 -5.02 -12.16
N VAL A 101 1.82 -4.69 -12.20
CA VAL A 101 2.48 -4.18 -13.42
C VAL A 101 2.32 -5.17 -14.57
N PHE A 102 2.56 -6.46 -14.32
CA PHE A 102 2.38 -7.51 -15.32
C PHE A 102 0.94 -7.53 -15.88
N TRP A 103 -0.07 -7.55 -15.02
CA TRP A 103 -1.48 -7.55 -15.45
C TRP A 103 -1.88 -6.28 -16.19
N ALA A 104 -1.35 -5.12 -15.81
CA ALA A 104 -1.59 -3.87 -16.54
C ALA A 104 -0.99 -3.91 -17.95
N MET A 105 0.21 -4.47 -18.11
CA MET A 105 0.81 -4.66 -19.44
C MET A 105 -0.01 -5.63 -20.29
N VAL A 106 -0.56 -6.70 -19.69
CA VAL A 106 -1.50 -7.61 -20.39
C VAL A 106 -2.73 -6.86 -20.89
N ILE A 107 -3.29 -5.94 -20.09
CA ILE A 107 -4.45 -5.12 -20.50
C ILE A 107 -4.07 -4.16 -21.63
N ILE A 108 -2.96 -3.42 -21.50
CA ILE A 108 -2.52 -2.43 -22.50
C ILE A 108 -2.22 -3.11 -23.84
N TYR A 109 -1.41 -4.19 -23.83
CA TYR A 109 -1.14 -4.92 -25.06
C TYR A 109 -2.41 -5.61 -25.59
N GLY A 110 -3.21 -6.22 -24.73
CA GLY A 110 -4.46 -6.89 -25.11
C GLY A 110 -5.48 -5.95 -25.77
N SER A 111 -5.59 -4.70 -25.28
CA SER A 111 -6.51 -3.71 -25.85
C SER A 111 -6.03 -3.18 -27.20
N THR A 112 -4.71 -3.04 -27.42
CA THR A 112 -4.19 -2.58 -28.72
C THR A 112 -4.45 -3.52 -29.89
N TYR A 113 -4.55 -4.83 -29.66
CA TYR A 113 -4.90 -5.81 -30.71
C TYR A 113 -6.37 -5.79 -31.11
N VAL A 114 -7.22 -5.23 -30.24
CA VAL A 114 -8.67 -5.29 -30.39
C VAL A 114 -9.20 -3.86 -30.38
N GLY A 115 -9.09 -3.18 -31.53
CA GLY A 115 -9.32 -1.74 -31.74
C GLY A 115 -10.74 -1.20 -31.49
N MET A 116 -11.48 -1.78 -30.54
CA MET A 116 -12.78 -1.35 -30.05
C MET A 116 -12.66 -1.07 -28.55
N GLU A 117 -12.89 0.18 -28.13
CA GLU A 117 -12.78 0.61 -26.72
C GLU A 117 -13.62 -0.25 -25.75
N ILE A 118 -14.76 -0.75 -26.23
CA ILE A 118 -15.67 -1.64 -25.48
C ILE A 118 -14.98 -2.95 -25.07
N ILE A 119 -14.10 -3.49 -25.92
CA ILE A 119 -13.40 -4.75 -25.64
C ILE A 119 -12.28 -4.56 -24.61
N GLY A 120 -11.68 -3.35 -24.55
CA GLY A 120 -10.74 -2.99 -23.49
C GLY A 120 -11.34 -3.12 -22.08
N TYR A 121 -12.61 -2.75 -21.92
CA TYR A 121 -13.31 -2.93 -20.63
C TYR A 121 -13.58 -4.40 -20.30
N VAL A 122 -13.88 -5.22 -21.30
CA VAL A 122 -14.07 -6.67 -21.10
C VAL A 122 -12.75 -7.35 -20.70
N ILE A 123 -11.65 -7.01 -21.35
CA ILE A 123 -10.31 -7.51 -21.00
C ILE A 123 -9.94 -7.08 -19.58
N THR A 124 -10.20 -5.82 -19.22
CA THR A 124 -9.97 -5.30 -17.87
C THR A 124 -10.78 -6.08 -16.83
N ALA A 125 -12.06 -6.39 -17.10
CA ALA A 125 -12.90 -7.18 -16.20
C ALA A 125 -12.37 -8.61 -16.01
N ILE A 126 -11.92 -9.25 -17.09
CA ILE A 126 -11.33 -10.60 -17.06
C ILE A 126 -10.02 -10.59 -16.26
N VAL A 127 -9.14 -9.63 -16.52
CA VAL A 127 -7.86 -9.51 -15.81
C VAL A 127 -8.07 -9.20 -14.33
N ALA A 128 -9.00 -8.29 -13.98
CA ALA A 128 -9.35 -8.01 -12.59
C ALA A 128 -9.84 -9.27 -11.86
N PHE A 129 -10.59 -10.14 -12.53
CA PHE A 129 -10.98 -11.43 -11.98
C PHE A 129 -9.77 -12.34 -11.70
N PHE A 130 -8.80 -12.41 -12.61
CA PHE A 130 -7.57 -13.17 -12.40
C PHE A 130 -6.70 -12.60 -11.27
N MET A 131 -6.63 -11.27 -11.14
CA MET A 131 -5.94 -10.60 -10.03
C MET A 131 -6.55 -10.93 -8.67
N CYS A 132 -7.85 -11.15 -8.59
CA CYS A 132 -8.50 -11.61 -7.37
C CYS A 132 -8.24 -13.10 -7.11
N ILE A 133 -8.25 -13.94 -8.15
CA ILE A 133 -7.99 -15.38 -7.99
C ILE A 133 -6.54 -15.67 -7.60
N GLN A 134 -5.57 -14.92 -8.12
CA GLN A 134 -4.16 -15.15 -7.80
C GLN A 134 -3.85 -15.00 -6.30
N ALA A 135 -4.68 -14.24 -5.57
CA ALA A 135 -4.55 -14.03 -4.14
C ALA A 135 -4.82 -15.29 -3.30
N LYS A 136 -5.29 -16.38 -3.93
CA LYS A 136 -5.30 -17.72 -3.30
C LYS A 136 -3.90 -18.20 -2.94
N GLN A 137 -2.86 -17.70 -3.61
CA GLN A 137 -1.48 -17.98 -3.24
C GLN A 137 -1.05 -17.08 -2.08
N ALA A 138 -0.54 -17.66 -1.00
CA ALA A 138 -0.23 -16.94 0.25
C ALA A 138 0.74 -15.76 0.08
N TRP A 139 1.56 -15.76 -0.97
CA TRP A 139 2.53 -14.70 -1.27
C TRP A 139 1.93 -13.52 -2.05
N LEU A 140 0.74 -13.70 -2.65
CA LEU A 140 0.02 -12.68 -3.41
C LEU A 140 -1.33 -12.34 -2.77
N ALA A 141 -1.53 -12.75 -1.52
CA ALA A 141 -2.78 -12.53 -0.77
C ALA A 141 -3.11 -11.04 -0.58
N TYR A 142 -2.09 -10.17 -0.66
CA TYR A 142 -2.26 -8.72 -0.64
C TYR A 142 -2.78 -8.17 -1.97
N ILE A 143 -4.07 -8.39 -2.22
CA ILE A 143 -4.81 -7.91 -3.41
C ILE A 143 -4.60 -6.40 -3.65
N PRO A 144 -4.67 -5.50 -2.64
CA PRO A 144 -4.50 -4.07 -2.86
C PRO A 144 -3.15 -3.71 -3.52
N GLY A 145 -2.06 -4.42 -3.20
CA GLY A 145 -0.76 -4.21 -3.85
C GLY A 145 -0.80 -4.50 -5.35
N THR A 146 -1.54 -5.53 -5.76
CA THR A 146 -1.74 -5.86 -7.18
C THR A 146 -2.44 -4.71 -7.92
N PHE A 147 -3.50 -4.15 -7.33
CA PHE A 147 -4.20 -3.00 -7.93
C PHE A 147 -3.32 -1.74 -7.96
N ILE A 148 -2.54 -1.47 -6.91
CA ILE A 148 -1.62 -0.33 -6.86
C ILE A 148 -0.60 -0.41 -8.02
N GLY A 149 0.02 -1.57 -8.22
CA GLY A 149 0.97 -1.78 -9.32
C GLY A 149 0.36 -1.56 -10.70
N SER A 150 -0.88 -2.01 -10.90
CA SER A 150 -1.59 -1.82 -12.16
C SER A 150 -1.98 -0.38 -12.40
N CYS A 151 -2.57 0.28 -11.41
CA CYS A 151 -2.92 1.69 -11.48
C CYS A 151 -1.69 2.57 -11.73
N ALA A 152 -0.55 2.27 -11.09
CA ALA A 152 0.70 2.97 -11.35
C ALA A 152 1.18 2.82 -12.80
N THR A 153 0.97 1.63 -13.39
CA THR A 153 1.34 1.35 -14.78
C THR A 153 0.41 2.03 -15.78
N PHE A 154 -0.89 2.05 -15.52
CA PHE A 154 -1.86 2.80 -16.34
C PHE A 154 -1.63 4.31 -16.26
N ALA A 155 -1.35 4.84 -15.08
CA ALA A 155 -1.05 6.26 -14.89
C ALA A 155 0.26 6.69 -15.60
N ALA A 156 1.15 5.74 -15.87
CA ALA A 156 2.39 5.95 -16.61
C ALA A 156 2.27 5.60 -18.11
N ASP A 157 1.05 5.42 -18.62
CA ASP A 157 0.79 5.07 -20.02
C ASP A 157 1.52 3.80 -20.48
N GLY A 158 1.65 2.81 -19.59
CA GLY A 158 2.35 1.56 -19.88
C GLY A 158 3.87 1.63 -19.82
N ASN A 159 4.47 2.74 -19.38
CA ASN A 159 5.91 2.86 -19.16
C ASN A 159 6.38 2.08 -17.92
N TRP A 160 6.31 0.75 -17.99
CA TRP A 160 6.68 -0.16 -16.91
C TRP A 160 8.15 -0.04 -16.51
N GLN A 161 9.03 0.37 -17.44
CA GLN A 161 10.47 0.53 -17.19
C GLN A 161 10.77 1.63 -16.18
N LEU A 162 9.93 2.66 -16.10
CA LEU A 162 10.02 3.69 -15.04
C LEU A 162 9.20 3.31 -13.81
N VAL A 163 8.04 2.67 -13.99
CA VAL A 163 7.14 2.31 -12.89
C VAL A 163 7.75 1.27 -11.95
N VAL A 164 8.39 0.23 -12.49
CA VAL A 164 9.03 -0.84 -11.71
C VAL A 164 10.10 -0.30 -10.75
N PRO A 165 11.15 0.41 -11.21
CA PRO A 165 12.17 0.95 -10.31
C PRO A 165 11.59 1.99 -9.35
N SER A 166 10.59 2.79 -9.77
CA SER A 166 9.90 3.72 -8.87
C SER A 166 9.18 3.01 -7.74
N LEU A 167 8.41 1.96 -8.02
CA LEU A 167 7.67 1.19 -7.01
C LEU A 167 8.62 0.46 -6.05
N ILE A 168 9.72 -0.10 -6.57
CA ILE A 168 10.72 -0.79 -5.77
C ILE A 168 11.39 0.18 -4.80
N LEU A 169 11.94 1.27 -5.32
CA LEU A 169 12.61 2.27 -4.49
C LEU A 169 11.64 2.91 -3.51
N GLY A 170 10.42 3.24 -3.94
CA GLY A 170 9.36 3.73 -3.07
C GLY A 170 9.04 2.78 -1.92
N GLY A 171 8.89 1.48 -2.21
CA GLY A 171 8.70 0.47 -1.17
C GLY A 171 9.85 0.43 -0.15
N VAL A 172 11.10 0.46 -0.63
CA VAL A 172 12.29 0.50 0.23
C VAL A 172 12.30 1.77 1.09
N PHE A 173 11.99 2.93 0.52
CA PHE A 173 11.86 4.17 1.27
C PHE A 173 10.74 4.09 2.32
N GLY A 174 9.58 3.50 1.99
CA GLY A 174 8.51 3.24 2.96
C GLY A 174 8.96 2.35 4.13
N TYR A 175 9.77 1.32 3.84
CA TYR A 175 10.40 0.49 4.87
C TYR A 175 11.32 1.32 5.77
N LEU A 176 12.18 2.15 5.19
CA LEU A 176 13.09 3.03 5.93
C LEU A 176 12.33 4.05 6.78
N MET A 177 11.27 4.67 6.24
CA MET A 177 10.39 5.60 6.99
C MET A 177 9.83 4.94 8.24
N LYS A 178 9.27 3.73 8.10
CA LYS A 178 8.72 2.99 9.25
C LYS A 178 9.80 2.54 10.24
N ALA A 179 10.93 2.03 9.74
CA ALA A 179 12.02 1.55 10.58
C ALA A 179 12.67 2.68 11.40
N THR A 180 12.92 3.83 10.78
CA THR A 180 13.49 5.01 11.44
C THR A 180 12.51 5.63 12.44
N GLY A 181 11.21 5.68 12.13
CA GLY A 181 10.17 6.15 13.06
C GLY A 181 10.07 5.26 14.32
N LEU A 182 10.08 3.94 14.16
CA LEU A 182 10.11 2.99 15.28
C LEU A 182 11.40 3.11 16.11
N TRP A 183 12.54 3.28 15.46
CA TRP A 183 13.82 3.49 16.14
C TRP A 183 13.84 4.79 16.95
N LEU A 184 13.32 5.89 16.37
CA LEU A 184 13.25 7.18 17.05
C LEU A 184 12.32 7.13 18.26
N HIS A 185 11.17 6.46 18.13
CA HIS A 185 10.23 6.23 19.23
C HIS A 185 10.85 5.41 20.37
N ALA A 186 11.56 4.32 20.05
CA ALA A 186 12.25 3.50 21.04
C ALA A 186 13.31 4.32 21.81
N LYS A 187 14.04 5.19 21.12
CA LYS A 187 15.05 6.06 21.73
C LYS A 187 14.43 7.15 22.61
N SER A 188 13.31 7.75 22.19
CA SER A 188 12.58 8.71 23.05
C SER A 188 12.02 8.06 24.31
N ALA A 189 11.47 6.84 24.20
CA ALA A 189 10.96 6.11 25.36
C ALA A 189 12.08 5.71 26.34
N ALA A 190 13.23 5.25 25.83
CA ALA A 190 14.41 4.94 26.66
C ALA A 190 14.94 6.19 27.38
N THR A 191 14.97 7.34 26.70
CA THR A 191 15.43 8.61 27.28
C THR A 191 14.47 9.09 28.38
N SER A 192 13.15 8.95 28.20
CA SER A 192 12.16 9.24 29.24
C SER A 192 12.27 8.32 30.47
N SER A 193 12.64 7.05 30.29
CA SER A 193 12.85 6.12 31.42
C SER A 193 14.12 6.41 32.22
N LEU A 194 15.18 6.88 31.55
CA LEU A 194 16.44 7.23 32.19
C LEU A 194 16.33 8.54 32.98
N ALA A 195 15.56 9.51 32.48
CA ALA A 195 15.30 10.77 33.18
C ALA A 195 14.50 10.58 34.48
N GLU A 196 13.63 9.57 34.55
CA GLU A 196 12.85 9.26 35.76
C GLU A 196 13.63 8.46 36.82
N GLN A 197 14.75 7.84 36.43
CA GLN A 197 15.66 7.15 37.36
C GLN A 197 16.76 8.08 37.93
N VAL A 198 16.90 9.28 37.35
CA VAL A 198 17.89 10.30 37.76
C VAL A 198 17.25 11.34 38.71
N GLN A 199 15.97 11.21 39.04
CA GLN A 199 15.23 12.10 39.94
C GLN A 199 14.76 11.35 41.19
#